data_AF-A0A022FQE6-F1
#
_entry.id   AF-A0A022FQE6-F1
#
_cell.length_a   1.000
_cell.length_b   1.000
_cell.length_c   1.000
_cell.angle_alpha   90.00
_cell.angle_beta   90.00
_cell.angle_gamma   90.00
#
_symmetry.space_group_name_H-M   'P 1'
#
loop_
_entity.id
_entity.type
_entity.pdbx_description
1 polymer ?
#
loop_
_entity_poly.entity_id
_entity_poly.type
_entity_poly.pdbx_seq_one_letter_code
_entity_poly.pdbx_strand_id
1 'polypeptide(L)'
;MTDQHIHIYDHPSLAELMRIYREIALVQLESLTSGGPDVSLPSSALATVSIIERTGEIQTSLDYLSLAGEFLRGTLAEDGSFHERDYQYHYENILFRAVGAVDRMFLLAGSAAFMETKQLERSGANLRVNSALPGVGLTDALEVLKAAEERVASLRTSRNNVAHNSGYSDVMLQAAGIQRSPGLGDVFRQNLDKYHRDGLDTAKSLHTDLYELSERLLIALQPAFDFIVETHSQST
;
A
#
# COMPACT_ATOMS: atom_id res chain seq x y z
N MET A 1 0.61 -25.14 4.99
CA MET A 1 -0.52 -24.63 5.77
C MET A 1 -0.95 -23.35 5.10
N THR A 2 -2.13 -23.34 4.49
CA THR A 2 -2.73 -22.17 3.86
C THR A 2 -3.26 -21.28 4.98
N ASP A 3 -2.47 -20.29 5.40
CA ASP A 3 -3.04 -19.17 6.14
C ASP A 3 -4.07 -18.52 5.21
N GLN A 4 -5.36 -18.67 5.56
CA GLN A 4 -6.38 -17.79 5.01
C GLN A 4 -6.04 -16.40 5.54
N HIS A 5 -5.30 -15.62 4.75
CA HIS A 5 -5.25 -14.20 4.95
C HIS A 5 -6.69 -13.70 4.85
N ILE A 6 -7.24 -13.29 5.99
CA ILE A 6 -8.45 -12.47 6.01
C ILE A 6 -8.12 -11.26 5.13
N HIS A 7 -8.98 -10.91 4.18
CA HIS A 7 -8.73 -9.69 3.42
C HIS A 7 -8.95 -8.51 4.35
N ILE A 8 -8.15 -7.45 4.24
CA ILE A 8 -8.32 -6.20 5.02
C ILE A 8 -9.76 -5.68 4.86
N TYR A 9 -10.37 -5.90 3.70
CA TYR A 9 -11.77 -5.56 3.43
C TYR A 9 -12.81 -6.27 4.31
N ASP A 10 -12.47 -7.44 4.85
CA ASP A 10 -13.33 -8.21 5.74
C ASP A 10 -13.13 -7.79 7.21
N HIS A 11 -12.27 -6.79 7.48
CA HIS A 11 -11.99 -6.34 8.83
C HIS A 11 -13.26 -5.76 9.49
N PRO A 12 -13.58 -6.15 10.74
CA PRO A 12 -14.83 -5.76 11.41
C PRO A 12 -15.09 -4.26 11.48
N SER A 13 -14.03 -3.44 11.60
CA SER A 13 -14.15 -1.96 11.60
C SER A 13 -14.80 -1.38 10.35
N LEU A 14 -14.81 -2.12 9.24
CA LEU A 14 -15.41 -1.69 7.98
C LEU A 14 -16.86 -2.17 7.80
N ALA A 15 -17.40 -2.99 8.69
CA ALA A 15 -18.68 -3.68 8.47
C ALA A 15 -19.83 -2.70 8.16
N GLU A 16 -20.01 -1.67 8.98
CA GLU A 16 -21.07 -0.67 8.78
C GLU A 16 -20.81 0.23 7.57
N LEU A 17 -19.55 0.61 7.33
CA LEU A 17 -19.18 1.36 6.12
C LEU A 17 -19.45 0.54 4.85
N MET A 18 -19.19 -0.76 4.87
CA MET A 18 -19.48 -1.66 3.76
C MET A 18 -20.99 -1.83 3.53
N ARG A 19 -21.81 -1.83 4.60
CA ARG A 19 -23.27 -1.79 4.46
C ARG A 19 -23.70 -0.51 3.72
N ILE A 20 -23.25 0.65 4.18
CA ILE A 20 -23.55 1.94 3.55
C ILE A 20 -23.04 1.99 2.11
N TYR A 21 -21.83 1.49 1.84
CA TYR A 21 -21.25 1.44 0.50
C TYR A 21 -22.12 0.63 -0.47
N ARG A 22 -22.66 -0.51 -0.03
CA ARG A 22 -23.58 -1.32 -0.85
C ARG A 22 -24.90 -0.59 -1.13
N GLU A 23 -25.44 0.13 -0.15
CA GLU A 23 -26.64 0.96 -0.33
C GLU A 23 -26.41 2.05 -1.39
N ILE A 24 -25.27 2.75 -1.30
CA ILE A 24 -24.85 3.75 -2.29
C ILE A 24 -24.73 3.13 -3.69
N ALA A 25 -24.05 1.99 -3.80
CA ALA A 25 -23.84 1.31 -5.07
C ALA A 25 -25.16 0.88 -5.73
N LEU A 26 -26.14 0.40 -4.95
CA LEU A 26 -27.47 0.05 -5.44
C LEU A 26 -28.21 1.28 -5.98
N VAL A 27 -28.23 2.38 -5.22
CA VAL A 27 -28.88 3.63 -5.64
C VAL A 27 -28.25 4.17 -6.94
N GLN A 28 -26.93 4.13 -7.06
CA GLN A 28 -26.24 4.55 -8.28
C GLN A 28 -26.57 3.63 -9.46
N LEU A 29 -26.59 2.31 -9.25
CA LEU A 29 -26.94 1.34 -10.29
C LEU A 29 -28.39 1.51 -10.78
N GLU A 30 -29.34 1.75 -9.88
CA GLU A 30 -30.73 2.02 -10.22
C GLU A 30 -30.88 3.30 -11.06
N SER A 31 -30.15 4.36 -10.70
CA SER A 31 -30.16 5.58 -11.51
C SER A 31 -29.57 5.34 -12.91
N LEU A 32 -28.43 4.66 -13.00
CA LEU A 32 -27.79 4.33 -14.28
C LEU A 32 -28.68 3.46 -15.18
N THR A 33 -29.35 2.46 -14.61
CA THR A 33 -30.21 1.53 -15.36
C THR A 33 -31.54 2.15 -15.78
N SER A 34 -32.06 3.11 -15.03
CA SER A 34 -33.28 3.85 -15.37
C SER A 34 -33.04 5.03 -16.33
N GLY A 35 -31.78 5.34 -16.67
CA GLY A 35 -31.41 6.54 -17.43
C GLY A 35 -31.66 7.83 -16.65
N GLY A 36 -31.71 7.73 -15.31
CA GLY A 36 -31.91 8.84 -14.40
C GLY A 36 -30.69 9.77 -14.33
N PRO A 37 -30.85 10.95 -13.72
CA PRO A 37 -29.73 11.85 -13.46
C PRO A 37 -28.76 11.26 -12.44
N ASP A 38 -27.49 11.70 -12.48
CA ASP A 38 -26.51 11.33 -11.46
C ASP A 38 -27.01 11.69 -10.05
N VAL A 39 -26.88 10.72 -9.13
CA VAL A 39 -27.31 10.89 -7.74
C VAL A 39 -26.25 11.68 -7.00
N SER A 40 -26.62 12.87 -6.50
CA SER A 40 -25.77 13.64 -5.61
C SER A 40 -25.68 12.95 -4.24
N LEU A 41 -24.46 12.61 -3.83
CA LEU A 41 -24.21 11.94 -2.54
C LEU A 41 -23.87 12.95 -1.44
N PRO A 42 -24.34 12.74 -0.19
CA PRO A 42 -23.91 13.53 0.96
C PRO A 42 -22.43 13.27 1.29
N SER A 43 -21.80 14.16 2.05
CA SER A 43 -20.38 14.06 2.42
C SER A 43 -20.02 12.76 3.15
N SER A 44 -20.91 12.23 4.00
CA SER A 44 -20.72 10.94 4.68
C SER A 44 -20.67 9.75 3.71
N ALA A 45 -21.51 9.78 2.67
CA ALA A 45 -21.51 8.77 1.61
C ALA A 45 -20.23 8.86 0.75
N LEU A 46 -19.80 10.07 0.39
CA LEU A 46 -18.54 10.29 -0.33
C LEU A 46 -17.32 9.83 0.49
N ALA A 47 -17.29 10.13 1.79
CA ALA A 47 -16.25 9.66 2.69
C ALA A 47 -16.24 8.12 2.79
N THR A 48 -17.42 7.50 2.90
CA THR A 48 -17.55 6.03 2.91
C THR A 48 -16.97 5.41 1.64
N VAL A 49 -17.37 5.89 0.46
CA VAL A 49 -16.83 5.41 -0.83
C VAL A 49 -15.31 5.54 -0.84
N SER A 50 -14.79 6.71 -0.45
CA SER A 50 -13.34 6.94 -0.45
C SER A 50 -12.61 5.99 0.50
N ILE A 51 -13.11 5.76 1.71
CA ILE A 51 -12.49 4.86 2.70
C ILE A 51 -12.45 3.42 2.18
N ILE A 52 -13.55 2.94 1.61
CA ILE A 52 -13.62 1.59 1.04
C ILE A 52 -12.63 1.45 -0.13
N GLU A 53 -12.62 2.40 -1.07
CA GLU A 53 -11.68 2.38 -2.20
C GLU A 53 -10.21 2.39 -1.74
N ARG A 54 -9.85 3.27 -0.80
CA ARG A 54 -8.47 3.33 -0.26
C ARG A 54 -8.09 2.06 0.48
N THR A 55 -9.02 1.43 1.19
CA THR A 55 -8.79 0.11 1.81
C THR A 55 -8.42 -0.93 0.74
N GLY A 56 -9.07 -0.91 -0.43
CA GLY A 56 -8.73 -1.82 -1.51
C GLY A 56 -7.43 -1.56 -2.20
N GLU A 57 -7.04 -0.30 -2.30
CA GLU A 57 -5.73 0.04 -2.81
C GLU A 57 -4.64 -0.54 -1.91
N ILE A 58 -4.84 -0.52 -0.58
CA ILE A 58 -3.93 -1.14 0.39
C ILE A 58 -3.92 -2.66 0.20
N GLN A 59 -5.08 -3.32 0.20
CA GLN A 59 -5.18 -4.77 -0.04
C GLN A 59 -4.47 -5.18 -1.33
N THR A 60 -4.74 -4.46 -2.42
CA THR A 60 -4.12 -4.69 -3.74
C THR A 60 -2.59 -4.55 -3.67
N SER A 61 -2.08 -3.59 -2.89
CA SER A 61 -0.64 -3.39 -2.72
C SER A 61 -0.01 -4.55 -1.95
N LEU A 62 -0.70 -5.09 -0.94
CA LEU A 62 -0.26 -6.27 -0.20
C LEU A 62 -0.32 -7.54 -1.05
N ASP A 63 -1.39 -7.74 -1.81
CA ASP A 63 -1.52 -8.87 -2.74
C ASP A 63 -0.37 -8.87 -3.76
N TYR A 64 -0.03 -7.70 -4.32
CA TYR A 64 1.11 -7.58 -5.23
C TYR A 64 2.46 -7.77 -4.55
N LEU A 65 2.60 -7.38 -3.28
CA LEU A 65 3.81 -7.65 -2.50
C LEU A 65 3.98 -9.15 -2.25
N SER A 66 2.89 -9.84 -1.90
CA SER A 66 2.87 -11.30 -1.75
C SER A 66 3.23 -11.99 -3.06
N LEU A 67 2.57 -11.61 -4.15
CA LEU A 67 2.81 -12.13 -5.50
C LEU A 67 4.27 -11.92 -5.94
N ALA A 68 4.86 -10.75 -5.69
CA ALA A 68 6.26 -10.50 -5.99
C ALA A 68 7.21 -11.42 -5.18
N GLY A 69 6.87 -11.70 -3.92
CA GLY A 69 7.58 -12.69 -3.10
C GLY A 69 7.42 -14.13 -3.61
N GLU A 70 6.25 -14.49 -4.12
CA GLU A 70 6.01 -15.80 -4.76
C GLU A 70 6.80 -15.95 -6.06
N PHE A 71 6.85 -14.91 -6.89
CA PHE A 71 7.68 -14.91 -8.09
C PHE A 71 9.15 -15.07 -7.74
N LEU A 72 9.66 -14.32 -6.76
CA LEU A 72 11.01 -14.52 -6.27
C LEU A 72 11.23 -15.98 -5.88
N ARG A 73 10.36 -16.55 -5.05
CA ARG A 73 10.43 -17.97 -4.64
C ARG A 73 10.44 -18.93 -5.83
N GLY A 74 9.62 -18.69 -6.86
CA GLY A 74 9.58 -19.49 -8.08
C GLY A 74 10.90 -19.41 -8.87
N THR A 75 11.45 -18.21 -9.02
CA THR A 75 12.78 -18.00 -9.62
C THR A 75 13.90 -18.72 -8.83
N LEU A 76 13.71 -18.97 -7.53
CA LEU A 76 14.65 -19.76 -6.70
C LEU A 76 14.52 -21.27 -6.90
N ALA A 77 13.37 -21.74 -7.35
CA ALA A 77 13.03 -23.17 -7.34
C ALA A 77 13.33 -23.88 -8.67
N GLU A 78 13.56 -23.14 -9.77
CA GLU A 78 13.87 -23.73 -11.08
C GLU A 78 15.40 -23.93 -11.27
N ASP A 79 15.77 -25.16 -11.66
CA ASP A 79 17.14 -25.69 -11.79
C ASP A 79 17.99 -24.99 -12.89
N GLY A 80 18.35 -23.72 -12.69
CA GLY A 80 19.46 -23.08 -13.40
C GLY A 80 19.12 -22.04 -14.47
N SER A 81 17.86 -21.62 -14.60
CA SER A 81 17.43 -20.50 -15.48
C SER A 81 17.46 -19.13 -14.77
N PHE A 82 18.30 -18.97 -13.73
CA PHE A 82 18.40 -17.70 -13.02
C PHE A 82 18.82 -16.56 -13.95
N HIS A 83 17.90 -15.64 -14.19
CA HIS A 83 18.16 -14.38 -14.87
C HIS A 83 18.16 -13.25 -13.85
N GLU A 84 19.34 -12.69 -13.59
CA GLU A 84 19.56 -11.57 -12.67
C GLU A 84 18.58 -10.41 -12.90
N ARG A 85 18.21 -10.16 -14.16
CA ARG A 85 17.23 -9.15 -14.56
C ARG A 85 15.83 -9.42 -14.03
N ASP A 86 15.40 -10.68 -13.99
CA ASP A 86 14.07 -11.06 -13.51
C ASP A 86 14.01 -10.92 -11.99
N TYR A 87 15.06 -11.35 -11.28
CA TYR A 87 15.19 -11.12 -9.85
C TYR A 87 15.16 -9.62 -9.49
N GLN A 88 15.96 -8.82 -10.19
CA GLN A 88 16.00 -7.37 -10.00
C GLN A 88 14.61 -6.76 -10.21
N TYR A 89 13.92 -7.12 -11.29
CA TYR A 89 12.58 -6.63 -11.59
C TYR A 89 11.59 -6.95 -10.47
N HIS A 90 11.57 -8.18 -9.95
CA HIS A 90 10.67 -8.56 -8.87
C HIS A 90 11.04 -7.92 -7.53
N TYR A 91 12.34 -7.73 -7.25
CA TYR A 91 12.80 -7.01 -6.06
C TYR A 91 12.43 -5.51 -6.11
N GLU A 92 12.59 -4.85 -7.26
CA GLU A 92 12.13 -3.48 -7.44
C GLU A 92 10.62 -3.36 -7.21
N ASN A 93 9.83 -4.33 -7.70
CA ASN A 93 8.40 -4.40 -7.41
C ASN A 93 8.13 -4.49 -5.89
N ILE A 94 8.87 -5.30 -5.14
CA ILE A 94 8.74 -5.34 -3.66
C ILE A 94 8.95 -3.96 -3.04
N LEU A 95 10.00 -3.23 -3.46
CA LEU A 95 10.29 -1.88 -2.96
C LEU A 95 9.14 -0.91 -3.26
N PHE A 96 8.64 -0.90 -4.49
CA PHE A 96 7.56 -0.01 -4.91
C PHE A 96 6.23 -0.35 -4.23
N ARG A 97 5.90 -1.63 -4.07
CA ARG A 97 4.64 -2.06 -3.44
C ARG A 97 4.64 -1.83 -1.94
N ALA A 98 5.74 -2.12 -1.24
CA ALA A 98 5.84 -1.89 0.20
C ALA A 98 5.71 -0.40 0.55
N VAL A 99 6.45 0.47 -0.15
CA VAL A 99 6.32 1.92 0.02
C VAL A 99 4.93 2.40 -0.40
N GLY A 100 4.42 1.91 -1.52
CA GLY A 100 3.11 2.29 -2.05
C GLY A 100 1.95 1.90 -1.13
N ALA A 101 2.07 0.81 -0.38
CA ALA A 101 1.12 0.41 0.65
C ALA A 101 1.07 1.46 1.77
N VAL A 102 2.23 1.89 2.28
CA VAL A 102 2.31 2.94 3.30
C VAL A 102 1.72 4.25 2.81
N ASP A 103 2.02 4.67 1.58
CA ASP A 103 1.42 5.89 1.02
C ASP A 103 -0.11 5.79 0.94
N ARG A 104 -0.67 4.62 0.63
CA ARG A 104 -2.12 4.40 0.61
C ARG A 104 -2.74 4.37 2.01
N MET A 105 -2.01 3.91 3.03
CA MET A 105 -2.42 4.03 4.43
C MET A 105 -2.61 5.50 4.83
N PHE A 106 -1.72 6.40 4.37
CA PHE A 106 -1.90 7.84 4.56
C PHE A 106 -3.14 8.37 3.84
N LEU A 107 -3.41 7.92 2.61
CA LEU A 107 -4.62 8.32 1.88
C LEU A 107 -5.89 7.88 2.61
N LEU A 108 -5.92 6.64 3.12
CA LEU A 108 -7.03 6.13 3.93
C LEU A 108 -7.28 7.00 5.17
N ALA A 109 -6.23 7.30 5.94
CA ALA A 109 -6.35 8.14 7.12
C ALA A 109 -6.79 9.58 6.78
N GLY A 110 -6.30 10.12 5.65
CA GLY A 110 -6.74 11.41 5.13
C GLY A 110 -8.22 11.43 4.73
N SER A 111 -8.70 10.37 4.07
CA SER A 111 -10.12 10.21 3.73
C SER A 111 -10.99 10.12 4.99
N ALA A 112 -10.55 9.38 6.01
CA ALA A 112 -11.25 9.29 7.30
C ALA A 112 -11.28 10.64 8.05
N ALA A 113 -10.28 11.50 7.83
CA ALA A 113 -10.23 12.86 8.35
C ALA A 113 -10.98 13.89 7.49
N PHE A 114 -11.79 13.45 6.50
CA PHE A 114 -12.52 14.31 5.57
C PHE A 114 -11.65 15.32 4.80
N MET A 115 -10.38 14.96 4.54
CA MET A 115 -9.51 15.80 3.71
C MET A 115 -9.97 15.77 2.24
N GLU A 116 -9.86 16.91 1.55
CA GLU A 116 -10.22 16.98 0.13
C GLU A 116 -9.31 16.07 -0.71
N THR A 117 -9.89 15.32 -1.66
CA THR A 117 -9.14 14.45 -2.58
C THR A 117 -7.99 15.19 -3.27
N LYS A 118 -8.20 16.44 -3.69
CA LYS A 118 -7.17 17.28 -4.31
C LYS A 118 -5.96 17.53 -3.41
N GLN A 119 -6.12 17.51 -2.08
CA GLN A 119 -5.03 17.66 -1.13
C GLN A 119 -4.25 16.35 -0.93
N LEU A 120 -4.96 15.23 -1.03
CA LEU A 120 -4.44 13.87 -0.88
C LEU A 120 -3.70 13.37 -2.14
N GLU A 121 -4.11 13.79 -3.33
CA GLU A 121 -3.46 13.38 -4.59
C GLU A 121 -2.20 14.19 -4.92
N ARG A 122 -1.91 15.25 -4.18
CA ARG A 122 -0.74 16.10 -4.39
C ARG A 122 0.47 15.62 -3.62
N SER A 123 1.66 15.86 -4.18
CA SER A 123 2.93 15.67 -3.48
C SER A 123 2.91 16.29 -2.08
N GLY A 124 3.46 15.56 -1.10
CA GLY A 124 3.44 15.95 0.30
C GLY A 124 2.14 15.64 1.05
N ALA A 125 1.24 14.81 0.49
CA ALA A 125 0.01 14.38 1.15
C ALA A 125 0.26 13.82 2.56
N ASN A 126 1.26 12.96 2.72
CA ASN A 126 1.60 12.36 4.01
C ASN A 126 1.92 13.43 5.09
N LEU A 127 2.59 14.53 4.73
CA LEU A 127 2.87 15.63 5.65
C LEU A 127 1.60 16.39 6.06
N ARG A 128 0.65 16.55 5.13
CA ARG A 128 -0.64 17.20 5.41
C ARG A 128 -1.48 16.33 6.33
N VAL A 129 -1.57 15.02 6.04
CA VAL A 129 -2.27 14.04 6.88
C VAL A 129 -1.65 14.04 8.29
N ASN A 130 -0.32 13.96 8.41
CA ASN A 130 0.39 14.03 9.68
C ASN A 130 0.02 15.26 10.52
N SER A 131 -0.18 16.40 9.86
CA SER A 131 -0.54 17.66 10.54
C SER A 131 -2.02 17.75 10.89
N ALA A 132 -2.90 17.07 10.12
CA ALA A 132 -4.34 17.13 10.28
C ALA A 132 -4.87 16.17 11.36
N LEU A 133 -4.33 14.94 11.42
CA LEU A 133 -4.86 13.89 12.31
C LEU A 133 -4.97 14.28 13.79
N PRO A 134 -3.99 14.97 14.41
CA PRO A 134 -4.13 15.41 15.80
C PRO A 134 -5.28 16.39 16.02
N GLY A 135 -5.55 17.26 15.03
CA GLY A 135 -6.61 18.26 15.11
C GLY A 135 -8.02 17.68 15.07
N VAL A 136 -8.16 16.44 14.58
CA VAL A 136 -9.44 15.69 14.52
C VAL A 136 -9.48 14.52 15.51
N GLY A 137 -8.55 14.46 16.47
CA GLY A 137 -8.55 13.44 17.53
C GLY A 137 -8.08 12.05 17.09
N LEU A 138 -7.41 11.92 15.93
CA LEU A 138 -6.93 10.65 15.38
C LEU A 138 -5.42 10.44 15.63
N THR A 139 -4.97 10.69 16.86
CA THR A 139 -3.54 10.58 17.23
C THR A 139 -3.04 9.13 17.15
N ASP A 140 -3.86 8.15 17.53
CA ASP A 140 -3.48 6.73 17.46
C ASP A 140 -3.22 6.28 16.01
N ALA A 141 -4.01 6.80 15.06
CA ALA A 141 -3.79 6.53 13.64
C ALA A 141 -2.46 7.12 13.16
N LEU A 142 -2.08 8.31 13.66
CA LEU A 142 -0.78 8.92 13.38
C LEU A 142 0.38 8.07 13.90
N GLU A 143 0.25 7.45 15.07
CA GLU A 143 1.28 6.55 15.61
C GLU A 143 1.47 5.31 14.73
N VAL A 144 0.37 4.71 14.27
CA VAL A 144 0.41 3.57 13.35
C VAL A 144 1.07 3.95 12.02
N LEU A 145 0.74 5.12 11.47
CA LEU A 145 1.33 5.61 10.22
C LEU A 145 2.85 5.85 10.37
N LYS A 146 3.30 6.40 11.49
CA LYS A 146 4.74 6.56 11.77
C LYS A 146 5.46 5.22 11.84
N ALA A 147 4.87 4.22 12.52
CA ALA A 147 5.44 2.88 12.55
C ALA A 147 5.53 2.26 11.15
N ALA A 148 4.52 2.49 10.30
CA ALA A 148 4.54 2.06 8.90
C ALA A 148 5.64 2.79 8.08
N GLU A 149 5.84 4.09 8.27
CA GLU A 149 6.92 4.84 7.62
C GLU A 149 8.30 4.33 8.05
N GLU A 150 8.50 4.11 9.35
CA GLU A 150 9.74 3.56 9.90
C GLU A 150 10.03 2.19 9.31
N ARG A 151 9.00 1.35 9.15
CA ARG A 151 9.15 0.00 8.61
C ARG A 151 9.70 -0.05 7.19
N VAL A 152 9.36 0.96 6.38
CA VAL A 152 9.81 1.08 4.98
C VAL A 152 10.91 2.13 4.80
N ALA A 153 11.41 2.76 5.86
CA ALA A 153 12.35 3.88 5.78
C ALA A 153 13.64 3.50 5.03
N SER A 154 14.20 2.32 5.32
CA SER A 154 15.39 1.79 4.64
C SER A 154 15.13 1.49 3.15
N LEU A 155 13.88 1.18 2.79
CA LEU A 155 13.47 0.89 1.42
C LEU A 155 13.25 2.16 0.60
N ARG A 156 12.91 3.29 1.24
CA ARG A 156 12.67 4.57 0.53
C ARG A 156 13.91 5.06 -0.20
N THR A 157 15.09 4.94 0.41
CA THR A 157 16.36 5.28 -0.24
C THR A 157 16.60 4.40 -1.46
N SER A 158 16.43 3.09 -1.32
CA SER A 158 16.57 2.13 -2.43
C SER A 158 15.56 2.40 -3.55
N ARG A 159 14.30 2.65 -3.21
CA ARG A 159 13.22 2.98 -4.15
C ARG A 159 13.47 4.31 -4.86
N ASN A 160 13.94 5.34 -4.16
CA ASN A 160 14.25 6.64 -4.76
C ASN A 160 15.42 6.50 -5.73
N ASN A 161 16.44 5.71 -5.38
CA ASN A 161 17.53 5.41 -6.29
C ASN A 161 17.01 4.72 -7.55
N VAL A 162 16.15 3.69 -7.43
CA VAL A 162 15.53 3.01 -8.58
C VAL A 162 14.67 3.98 -9.42
N ALA A 163 13.83 4.80 -8.80
CA ALA A 163 12.92 5.72 -9.48
C ALA A 163 13.65 6.89 -10.21
N HIS A 164 14.75 7.39 -9.64
CA HIS A 164 15.58 8.42 -10.24
C HIS A 164 16.60 7.85 -11.25
N ASN A 165 16.90 6.55 -11.19
CA ASN A 165 17.75 5.83 -12.14
C ASN A 165 16.96 5.29 -13.35
N SER A 166 15.97 6.02 -13.86
CA SER A 166 15.18 5.66 -15.06
C SER A 166 15.98 5.57 -16.39
N GLY A 167 17.26 5.23 -16.31
CA GLY A 167 18.08 4.81 -17.44
C GLY A 167 19.46 4.36 -16.97
N TYR A 168 19.64 3.07 -16.69
CA TYR A 168 20.98 2.48 -16.68
C TYR A 168 21.02 1.35 -17.71
N SER A 169 21.31 1.77 -18.96
CA SER A 169 22.21 1.00 -19.79
C SER A 169 23.58 0.96 -19.13
N ASP A 170 24.37 -0.06 -19.48
CA ASP A 170 25.66 -0.44 -18.89
C ASP A 170 26.72 0.68 -18.72
N VAL A 171 26.49 1.88 -19.26
CA VAL A 171 27.43 3.00 -19.33
C VAL A 171 27.60 3.74 -18.00
N MET A 172 26.57 3.88 -17.16
CA MET A 172 26.70 4.65 -15.91
C MET A 172 27.11 3.83 -14.68
N LEU A 173 27.14 2.48 -14.77
CA LEU A 173 27.92 1.63 -13.86
C LEU A 173 29.42 1.96 -13.93
N GLN A 174 29.90 2.48 -15.08
CA GLN A 174 31.28 2.98 -15.24
C GLN A 174 31.49 4.41 -14.71
N ALA A 175 30.45 5.25 -14.69
CA ALA A 175 30.57 6.66 -14.30
C ALA A 175 30.58 6.90 -12.78
N ALA A 176 30.06 5.95 -11.99
CA ALA A 176 30.05 6.02 -10.52
C ALA A 176 31.40 5.63 -9.86
N GLY A 177 32.47 5.47 -10.64
CA GLY A 177 33.81 5.14 -10.10
C GLY A 177 33.91 3.73 -9.48
N ILE A 178 32.86 2.91 -9.58
CA ILE A 178 32.93 1.49 -9.28
C ILE A 178 33.69 0.85 -10.42
N GLN A 179 35.02 0.80 -10.29
CA GLN A 179 35.80 -0.19 -11.01
C GLN A 179 35.08 -1.53 -10.83
N ARG A 180 34.72 -2.18 -11.94
CA ARG A 180 34.36 -3.61 -11.89
C ARG A 180 35.47 -4.26 -11.07
N SER A 181 35.17 -4.66 -9.85
CA SER A 181 35.97 -5.70 -9.23
C SER A 181 35.80 -6.89 -10.17
N PRO A 182 36.87 -7.37 -10.83
CA PRO A 182 36.77 -8.57 -11.65
C PRO A 182 36.40 -9.68 -10.67
N GLY A 183 35.12 -10.04 -10.62
CA GLY A 183 34.59 -10.93 -9.61
C GLY A 183 33.18 -10.64 -9.14
N LEU A 184 32.55 -9.48 -9.43
CA LEU A 184 31.19 -9.25 -8.91
C LEU A 184 30.15 -10.23 -9.47
N GLY A 185 30.29 -10.68 -10.73
CA GLY A 185 29.44 -11.73 -11.28
C GLY A 185 29.59 -13.07 -10.55
N ASP A 186 30.77 -13.36 -10.01
CA ASP A 186 31.02 -14.59 -9.25
C ASP A 186 30.73 -14.42 -7.75
N VAL A 187 30.85 -13.22 -7.17
CA VAL A 187 30.47 -12.89 -5.79
C VAL A 187 28.94 -12.79 -5.66
N PHE A 188 28.25 -12.28 -6.68
CA PHE A 188 26.79 -12.28 -6.76
C PHE A 188 26.29 -13.72 -6.92
N ARG A 189 26.90 -14.55 -7.79
CA ARG A 189 26.61 -16.00 -7.87
C ARG A 189 26.94 -16.78 -6.59
N GLN A 190 28.06 -16.47 -5.90
CA GLN A 190 28.47 -17.14 -4.66
C GLN A 190 27.63 -16.73 -3.44
N ASN A 191 27.01 -15.55 -3.48
CA ASN A 191 26.12 -15.07 -2.42
C ASN A 191 24.65 -15.00 -2.87
N LEU A 192 24.32 -15.58 -4.02
CA LEU A 192 22.99 -15.50 -4.63
C LEU A 192 21.97 -16.07 -3.66
N ASP A 193 22.23 -17.23 -3.06
CA ASP A 193 21.39 -17.87 -2.04
C ASP A 193 21.19 -17.03 -0.76
N LYS A 194 22.11 -16.11 -0.46
CA LYS A 194 22.00 -15.17 0.67
C LYS A 194 21.13 -13.97 0.26
N TYR A 195 21.40 -13.36 -0.89
CA TYR A 195 20.56 -12.30 -1.44
C TYR A 195 19.12 -12.78 -1.73
N HIS A 196 18.96 -14.03 -2.16
CA HIS A 196 17.70 -14.73 -2.41
C HIS A 196 16.86 -14.95 -1.15
N ARG A 197 17.49 -15.45 -0.07
CA ARG A 197 16.81 -15.57 1.23
C ARG A 197 16.47 -14.20 1.80
N ASP A 198 17.40 -13.26 1.74
CA ASP A 198 17.19 -11.91 2.25
C ASP A 198 16.03 -11.21 1.52
N GLY A 199 15.89 -11.36 0.20
CA GLY A 199 14.80 -10.77 -0.58
C GLY A 199 13.42 -11.41 -0.31
N LEU A 200 13.36 -12.74 -0.27
CA LEU A 200 12.12 -13.47 0.03
C LEU A 200 11.66 -13.26 1.48
N ASP A 201 12.59 -13.30 2.44
CA ASP A 201 12.30 -13.06 3.85
C ASP A 201 11.92 -11.60 4.08
N THR A 202 12.55 -10.66 3.36
CA THR A 202 12.13 -9.25 3.34
C THR A 202 10.70 -9.11 2.81
N ALA A 203 10.35 -9.73 1.68
CA ALA A 203 9.00 -9.65 1.11
C ALA A 203 7.94 -10.20 2.08
N LYS A 204 8.20 -11.37 2.69
CA LYS A 204 7.30 -11.97 3.68
C LYS A 204 7.16 -11.10 4.93
N SER A 205 8.28 -10.67 5.51
CA SER A 205 8.25 -9.82 6.70
C SER A 205 7.54 -8.50 6.42
N LEU A 206 7.82 -7.84 5.28
CA LEU A 206 7.11 -6.63 4.89
C LEU A 206 5.61 -6.88 4.71
N HIS A 207 5.23 -7.98 4.08
CA HIS A 207 3.82 -8.32 3.90
C HIS A 207 3.12 -8.48 5.26
N THR A 208 3.67 -9.30 6.15
CA THR A 208 3.13 -9.51 7.50
C THR A 208 3.05 -8.19 8.27
N ASP A 209 4.14 -7.44 8.36
CA ASP A 209 4.20 -6.22 9.15
C ASP A 209 3.25 -5.15 8.61
N LEU A 210 3.17 -4.97 7.29
CA LEU A 210 2.27 -3.98 6.67
C LEU A 210 0.81 -4.42 6.74
N TYR A 211 0.52 -5.71 6.70
CA TYR A 211 -0.83 -6.24 6.91
C TYR A 211 -1.29 -5.94 8.36
N GLU A 212 -0.49 -6.29 9.37
CA GLU A 212 -0.80 -6.02 10.78
C GLU A 212 -0.94 -4.52 11.07
N LEU A 213 -0.08 -3.68 10.49
CA LEU A 213 -0.18 -2.23 10.61
C LEU A 213 -1.44 -1.68 9.93
N SER A 214 -1.90 -2.30 8.84
CA SER A 214 -3.15 -1.91 8.19
C SER A 214 -4.37 -2.25 9.06
N GLU A 215 -4.42 -3.41 9.69
CA GLU A 215 -5.48 -3.76 10.65
C GLU A 215 -5.49 -2.80 11.85
N ARG A 216 -4.31 -2.53 12.42
CA ARG A 216 -4.18 -1.55 13.51
C ARG A 216 -4.62 -0.15 13.10
N LEU A 217 -4.38 0.24 11.85
CA LEU A 217 -4.83 1.53 11.32
C LEU A 217 -6.36 1.56 11.24
N LEU A 218 -7.02 0.50 10.75
CA LEU A 218 -8.48 0.43 10.72
C LEU A 218 -9.10 0.56 12.11
N ILE A 219 -8.50 -0.11 13.10
CA ILE A 219 -8.92 0.01 14.51
C ILE A 219 -8.74 1.45 15.00
N ALA A 220 -7.59 2.07 14.73
CA ALA A 220 -7.30 3.44 15.15
C ALA A 220 -8.19 4.49 14.46
N LEU A 221 -8.75 4.18 13.28
CA LEU A 221 -9.68 5.04 12.55
C LEU A 221 -11.15 4.82 12.95
N GLN A 222 -11.46 3.85 13.81
CA GLN A 222 -12.83 3.54 14.24
C GLN A 222 -13.63 4.77 14.70
N PRO A 223 -13.09 5.71 15.51
CA PRO A 223 -13.85 6.89 15.93
C PRO A 223 -14.35 7.75 14.76
N ALA A 224 -13.57 7.84 13.67
CA ALA A 224 -13.98 8.55 12.46
C ALA A 224 -15.04 7.76 11.67
N PHE A 225 -14.93 6.44 11.64
CA PHE A 225 -15.92 5.58 10.99
C PHE A 225 -17.28 5.66 11.70
N ASP A 226 -17.28 5.62 13.03
CA ASP A 226 -18.49 5.77 13.84
C ASP A 226 -19.18 7.10 13.56
N PHE A 227 -18.41 8.20 13.53
CA PHE A 227 -18.93 9.53 13.17
C PHE A 227 -19.54 9.58 11.76
N ILE A 228 -18.91 8.93 10.77
CA ILE A 228 -19.43 8.86 9.40
C ILE A 228 -20.75 8.10 9.37
N VAL A 229 -20.83 6.96 10.06
CA VAL A 229 -22.04 6.12 10.15
C VAL A 229 -23.18 6.91 10.80
N GLU A 230 -22.92 7.55 11.96
CA GLU A 230 -23.91 8.38 12.65
C GLU A 230 -24.43 9.52 11.76
N THR A 231 -23.53 10.20 11.04
CA THR A 231 -23.89 11.29 10.13
C THR A 231 -24.72 10.79 8.94
N HIS A 232 -24.41 9.61 8.42
CA HIS A 232 -25.17 9.00 7.33
C HIS A 232 -26.60 8.63 7.77
N SER A 233 -26.77 8.03 8.94
CA SER A 233 -28.08 7.69 9.50
C SER A 233 -28.97 8.89 9.79
N GLN A 234 -28.42 10.09 9.97
CA GLN A 234 -29.19 11.33 10.13
C GLN A 234 -29.58 11.97 8.78
N SER A 235 -28.92 11.57 7.69
CA SER A 235 -29.09 12.15 6.35
C SER A 235 -29.98 11.32 5.41
N THR A 236 -30.38 10.12 5.84
CA THR A 236 -31.25 9.16 5.13
C THR A 236 -32.63 9.11 5.77
#